data_AF-B1KPV4-F1
#
_entry.id   AF-B1KPV4-F1
#
_cell.length_a   1.000
_cell.length_b   1.000
_cell.length_c   1.000
_cell.angle_alpha   90.00
_cell.angle_beta   90.00
_cell.angle_gamma   90.00
#
_symmetry.space_group_name_H-M   'P 1'
#
loop_
_entity.id
_entity.type
_entity.pdbx_description
1 polymer ?
#
loop_
_entity_poly.entity_id
_entity_poly.type
_entity_poly.pdbx_seq_one_letter_code
_entity_poly.pdbx_strand_id
1 'polypeptide(L)'
;MNTHTSKLIHTMIRVRDLDSSIAFYQTALGLEIKEQFIFDGFTLTYLGNQATDFELELTYNHDVDNDYSHGSGYGHIAVCVEDIEESFRRLILLDMQPTDIKHLKHKDTHLASFFFIQDPDGYKIEFLQRSKRYR
;
A
#
# COMPACT_ATOMS: atom_id res chain seq x y z
N MET A 1 5.41 -26.48 -15.52
CA MET A 1 5.04 -25.05 -15.33
C MET A 1 5.19 -24.37 -16.68
N ASN A 2 4.23 -23.53 -17.08
CA ASN A 2 4.29 -22.84 -18.37
C ASN A 2 5.47 -21.85 -18.35
N THR A 3 6.51 -22.11 -19.14
CA THR A 3 7.82 -21.43 -19.06
C THR A 3 7.81 -19.98 -19.57
N HIS A 4 6.64 -19.44 -19.91
CA HIS A 4 6.47 -18.12 -20.53
C HIS A 4 5.52 -17.20 -19.75
N THR A 5 5.04 -17.59 -18.57
CA THR A 5 4.12 -16.76 -17.78
C THR A 5 4.89 -15.92 -16.76
N SER A 6 4.81 -14.59 -16.88
CA SER A 6 5.32 -13.65 -15.89
C SER A 6 4.35 -13.51 -14.70
N LYS A 7 4.87 -13.43 -13.48
CA LYS A 7 4.12 -13.16 -12.24
C LYS A 7 4.52 -11.78 -11.72
N LEU A 8 3.54 -10.96 -11.33
CA LEU A 8 3.78 -9.75 -10.56
C LEU A 8 4.12 -10.15 -9.12
N ILE A 9 5.24 -9.64 -8.60
CA ILE A 9 5.77 -10.07 -7.30
C ILE A 9 5.92 -8.93 -6.30
N HIS A 10 6.18 -7.71 -6.75
CA HIS A 10 6.24 -6.55 -5.87
C HIS A 10 5.90 -5.26 -6.61
N THR A 11 5.64 -4.23 -5.82
CA THR A 11 5.72 -2.83 -6.24
C THR A 11 6.77 -2.13 -5.38
N MET A 12 7.52 -1.22 -5.99
CA MET A 12 8.56 -0.47 -5.30
C MET A 12 8.16 1.00 -5.20
N ILE A 13 8.33 1.57 -4.01
CA ILE A 13 8.24 3.01 -3.76
C ILE A 13 9.51 3.50 -3.09
N ARG A 14 9.84 4.78 -3.32
CA ARG A 14 10.93 5.44 -2.60
C ARG A 14 10.37 6.18 -1.40
N VAL A 15 10.99 6.00 -0.26
CA VAL A 15 10.59 6.61 1.02
C VAL A 15 11.72 7.48 1.56
N ARG A 16 11.36 8.52 2.31
CA ARG A 16 12.34 9.44 2.92
C ARG A 16 12.78 9.01 4.31
N ASP A 17 11.92 8.30 5.03
CA ASP A 17 12.21 7.83 6.38
C ASP A 17 11.77 6.37 6.49
N LEU A 18 12.76 5.46 6.48
CA LEU A 18 12.49 4.03 6.39
C LEU A 18 11.70 3.53 7.60
N ASP A 19 12.04 3.97 8.81
CA ASP A 19 11.42 3.51 10.05
C ASP A 19 9.96 3.96 10.14
N SER A 20 9.68 5.21 9.77
CA SER A 20 8.32 5.77 9.73
C SER A 20 7.46 5.04 8.71
N SER A 21 8.00 4.73 7.53
CA SER A 21 7.27 3.96 6.52
C SER A 21 7.00 2.53 6.97
N ILE A 22 7.98 1.84 7.56
CA ILE A 22 7.79 0.49 8.11
C ILE A 22 6.70 0.48 9.18
N ALA A 23 6.77 1.39 10.15
CA ALA A 23 5.80 1.51 11.23
C ALA A 23 4.39 1.81 10.69
N PHE A 24 4.29 2.68 9.69
CA PHE A 24 3.02 2.97 9.02
C PHE A 24 2.43 1.72 8.37
N TYR A 25 3.20 0.98 7.57
CA TYR A 25 2.68 -0.19 6.85
C TYR A 25 2.39 -1.38 7.78
N GLN A 26 3.15 -1.56 8.85
CA GLN A 26 2.83 -2.49 9.94
C GLN A 26 1.49 -2.14 10.59
N THR A 27 1.31 -0.87 10.96
CA THR A 27 0.10 -0.43 11.67
C THR A 27 -1.13 -0.44 10.76
N ALA A 28 -1.02 0.11 9.55
CA ALA A 28 -2.15 0.25 8.64
C ALA A 28 -2.58 -1.11 8.06
N LEU A 29 -1.62 -1.91 7.59
CA LEU A 29 -1.85 -3.09 6.75
C LEU A 29 -1.39 -4.41 7.38
N GLY A 30 -0.71 -4.39 8.52
CA GLY A 30 -0.12 -5.59 9.13
C GLY A 30 0.96 -6.22 8.25
N LEU A 31 1.68 -5.41 7.47
CA LEU A 31 2.83 -5.89 6.69
C LEU A 31 4.06 -5.92 7.59
N GLU A 32 4.78 -7.04 7.58
CA GLU A 32 6.01 -7.22 8.35
C GLU A 32 7.22 -7.28 7.42
N ILE A 33 8.41 -7.00 7.96
CA ILE A 33 9.67 -7.15 7.21
C ILE A 33 9.86 -8.62 6.85
N LYS A 34 9.95 -8.89 5.56
CA LYS A 34 10.27 -10.21 4.99
C LYS A 34 11.76 -10.36 4.81
N GLU A 35 12.39 -9.34 4.22
CA GLU A 35 13.81 -9.30 3.95
C GLU A 35 14.29 -7.85 3.86
N GLN A 36 15.54 -7.60 4.24
CA GLN A 36 16.16 -6.29 4.15
C GLN A 36 17.61 -6.42 3.68
N PHE A 37 17.99 -5.56 2.73
CA PHE A 37 19.33 -5.49 2.18
C PHE A 37 19.87 -4.07 2.32
N ILE A 38 21.00 -3.92 3.00
CA ILE A 38 21.66 -2.64 3.25
C ILE A 38 22.88 -2.54 2.34
N PHE A 39 22.92 -1.50 1.50
CA PHE A 39 24.04 -1.18 0.62
C PHE A 39 24.66 0.16 1.03
N ASP A 40 25.80 0.54 0.46
CA ASP A 40 26.51 1.76 0.87
C ASP A 40 25.65 3.04 0.72
N GLY A 41 24.85 3.14 -0.34
CA GLY A 41 24.04 4.35 -0.63
C GLY A 41 22.53 4.20 -0.46
N PHE A 42 22.01 2.99 -0.25
CA PHE A 42 20.58 2.75 -0.14
C PHE A 42 20.26 1.46 0.61
N THR A 43 19.03 1.38 1.12
CA THR A 43 18.46 0.19 1.75
C THR A 43 17.20 -0.23 1.00
N LEU A 44 17.08 -1.54 0.72
CA LEU A 44 15.87 -2.18 0.24
C LEU A 44 15.22 -2.93 1.38
N THR A 45 13.94 -2.68 1.65
CA THR A 45 13.15 -3.41 2.64
C THR A 45 11.90 -3.96 1.99
N TYR A 46 11.74 -5.28 2.01
CA TYR A 46 10.58 -5.98 1.48
C TYR A 46 9.58 -6.23 2.60
N LEU A 47 8.36 -5.72 2.46
CA LEU A 47 7.26 -5.88 3.40
C LEU A 47 6.18 -6.79 2.82
N GLY A 48 5.63 -7.68 3.65
CA GLY A 48 4.62 -8.64 3.24
C GLY A 48 3.87 -9.25 4.42
N ASN A 49 2.79 -9.98 4.14
CA ASN A 49 2.03 -10.72 5.14
C ASN A 49 1.53 -12.06 4.57
N GLN A 50 0.78 -12.83 5.35
CA GLN A 50 0.28 -14.15 4.90
C GLN A 50 -0.90 -14.08 3.92
N ALA A 51 -1.46 -12.90 3.67
CA ALA A 51 -2.63 -12.74 2.80
C ALA A 51 -2.27 -12.72 1.31
N THR A 52 -1.00 -12.50 0.96
CA THR A 52 -0.55 -12.38 -0.43
C THR A 52 0.93 -12.74 -0.59
N ASP A 53 1.30 -13.28 -1.76
CA ASP A 53 2.71 -13.45 -2.16
C ASP A 53 3.32 -12.15 -2.73
N PHE A 54 2.53 -11.09 -2.86
CA PHE A 54 2.97 -9.80 -3.41
C PHE A 54 3.55 -8.92 -2.32
N GLU A 55 4.71 -8.33 -2.58
CA GLU A 55 5.45 -7.54 -1.60
C GLU A 55 5.43 -6.04 -1.91
N LEU A 56 5.51 -5.24 -0.85
CA LEU A 56 5.82 -3.82 -0.96
C LEU A 56 7.31 -3.64 -0.71
N GLU A 57 8.04 -3.19 -1.73
CA GLU A 57 9.45 -2.85 -1.62
C GLU A 57 9.61 -1.36 -1.29
N LEU A 58 10.25 -1.07 -0.16
CA LEU A 58 10.65 0.28 0.21
C LEU A 58 12.12 0.48 -0.16
N THR A 59 12.41 1.50 -0.97
CA THR A 59 13.76 1.96 -1.25
C THR A 59 14.04 3.25 -0.49
N TYR A 60 14.99 3.20 0.43
CA TYR A 60 15.50 4.37 1.17
C TYR A 60 16.91 4.71 0.68
N ASN A 61 17.12 5.92 0.17
CA ASN A 61 18.46 6.40 -0.25
C ASN A 61 19.08 7.21 0.89
N HIS A 62 20.31 6.89 1.28
CA HIS A 62 20.93 7.41 2.51
C HIS A 62 21.29 8.91 2.45
N ASP A 63 21.60 9.43 1.25
CA ASP A 63 22.11 10.80 1.05
C ASP A 63 21.15 11.69 0.22
N VAL A 64 19.85 11.41 0.22
CA VAL A 64 18.86 12.20 -0.55
C VAL A 64 17.97 13.01 0.39
N ASP A 65 18.19 14.33 0.40
CA ASP A 65 17.41 15.30 1.18
C ASP A 65 16.19 15.87 0.43
N ASN A 66 16.04 15.57 -0.87
CA ASN A 66 14.94 16.10 -1.67
C ASN A 66 13.70 15.21 -1.60
N ASP A 67 12.53 15.84 -1.59
CA ASP A 67 11.26 15.12 -1.70
C ASP A 67 11.14 14.39 -3.05
N TYR A 68 10.62 13.17 -3.00
CA TYR A 68 10.24 12.45 -4.21
C TYR A 68 8.92 13.01 -4.76
N SER A 69 8.88 13.26 -6.06
CA SER A 69 7.62 13.60 -6.74
C SER A 69 6.92 12.33 -7.21
N HIS A 70 5.63 12.20 -6.93
CA HIS A 70 4.78 11.15 -7.50
C HIS A 70 4.39 11.41 -8.97
N GLY A 71 4.65 12.62 -9.48
CA GLY A 71 4.09 13.09 -10.74
C GLY A 71 2.56 13.03 -10.76
N SER A 72 1.98 12.94 -11.96
CA SER A 72 0.53 12.80 -12.18
C SER A 72 0.11 11.43 -12.71
N GLY A 73 1.07 10.53 -12.92
CA GLY A 73 0.85 9.19 -13.50
C GLY A 73 0.65 8.08 -12.47
N TYR A 74 1.23 8.22 -11.27
CA TYR A 74 1.04 7.24 -10.20
C TYR A 74 -0.34 7.41 -9.54
N GLY A 75 -1.06 6.29 -9.41
CA GLY A 75 -2.39 6.25 -8.80
C GLY A 75 -2.35 5.90 -7.31
N HIS A 76 -2.15 4.61 -7.03
CA HIS A 76 -2.15 4.01 -5.70
C HIS A 76 -1.77 2.52 -5.78
N ILE A 77 -1.47 1.92 -4.63
CA ILE A 77 -1.64 0.48 -4.41
C ILE A 77 -3.02 0.24 -3.78
N ALA A 78 -3.60 -0.95 -3.96
CA ALA A 78 -4.91 -1.28 -3.43
C ALA A 78 -4.85 -2.53 -2.54
N VAL A 79 -5.63 -2.54 -1.48
CA VAL A 79 -5.80 -3.66 -0.56
C VAL A 79 -7.28 -4.02 -0.44
N CYS A 80 -7.56 -5.30 -0.25
CA CYS A 80 -8.91 -5.82 -0.10
C CYS A 80 -9.22 -6.02 1.38
N VAL A 81 -10.39 -5.57 1.83
CA VAL A 81 -10.87 -5.76 3.21
C VAL A 81 -12.24 -6.43 3.23
N GLU A 82 -12.48 -7.24 4.25
CA GLU A 82 -13.74 -7.97 4.42
C GLU A 82 -14.92 -7.04 4.76
N ASP A 83 -14.69 -6.01 5.57
CA ASP A 83 -15.67 -4.99 5.94
C ASP A 83 -15.01 -3.60 5.90
N ILE A 84 -15.49 -2.76 4.99
CA ILE A 84 -14.94 -1.42 4.76
C ILE A 84 -15.23 -0.47 5.93
N GLU A 85 -16.38 -0.60 6.60
CA GLU A 85 -16.78 0.25 7.73
C GLU A 85 -15.97 -0.10 8.98
N GLU A 86 -15.73 -1.39 9.21
CA GLU A 86 -14.83 -1.84 10.28
C GLU A 86 -13.40 -1.36 10.07
N SER A 87 -12.89 -1.54 8.84
CA SER A 87 -11.53 -1.10 8.49
C SER A 87 -11.38 0.42 8.62
N PHE A 88 -12.38 1.18 8.16
CA PHE A 88 -12.41 2.64 8.28
C PHE A 88 -12.38 3.09 9.75
N ARG A 89 -13.26 2.53 10.60
CA ARG A 89 -13.28 2.84 12.04
C ARG A 89 -11.95 2.49 12.72
N ARG A 90 -11.37 1.34 12.38
CA ARG A 90 -10.07 0.92 12.92
C ARG A 90 -8.98 1.95 12.59
N LEU A 91 -8.91 2.40 11.35
CA LEU A 91 -7.88 3.35 10.92
C LEU A 91 -8.08 4.76 11.49
N ILE A 92 -9.32 5.19 11.73
CA ILE A 92 -9.60 6.42 12.50
C ILE A 92 -9.04 6.30 13.92
N LEU A 93 -9.29 5.18 14.61
CA LEU A 93 -8.80 4.97 15.98
C LEU A 93 -7.26 4.94 16.07
N LEU A 94 -6.59 4.61 14.97
CA LEU A 94 -5.13 4.60 14.83
C LEU A 94 -4.57 5.93 14.30
N ASP A 95 -5.40 6.97 14.18
CA ASP A 95 -5.03 8.31 13.69
C ASP A 95 -4.43 8.32 12.27
N MET A 96 -4.89 7.40 11.41
CA MET A 96 -4.37 7.21 10.03
C MET A 96 -5.09 8.09 8.98
N GLN A 97 -5.96 9.00 9.42
CA GLN A 97 -6.61 10.02 8.58
C GLN A 97 -7.22 9.50 7.25
N PRO A 98 -8.07 8.45 7.27
CA PRO A 98 -8.71 7.97 6.05
C PRO A 98 -9.67 9.01 5.46
N THR A 99 -9.73 9.09 4.13
CA THR A 99 -10.77 9.88 3.43
C THR A 99 -12.15 9.27 3.66
N ASP A 100 -13.22 10.05 3.45
CA ASP A 100 -14.58 9.52 3.46
C ASP A 100 -14.75 8.30 2.55
N ILE A 101 -15.56 7.34 3.00
CA ILE A 101 -15.96 6.19 2.20
C ILE A 101 -16.75 6.67 0.97
N LYS A 102 -16.35 6.18 -0.20
CA LYS A 102 -17.01 6.44 -1.48
C LYS A 102 -17.59 5.16 -2.04
N HIS A 103 -18.75 5.28 -2.68
CA HIS A 103 -19.38 4.20 -3.40
C HIS A 103 -19.39 4.50 -4.90
N LEU A 104 -18.62 3.73 -5.66
CA LEU A 104 -18.56 3.84 -7.10
C LEU A 104 -19.62 2.94 -7.74
N LYS A 105 -20.41 3.52 -8.62
CA LYS A 105 -21.38 2.82 -9.46
C LYS A 105 -20.97 2.93 -10.93
N HIS A 106 -21.13 1.84 -11.68
CA HIS A 106 -21.06 1.88 -13.12
C HIS A 106 -22.45 1.60 -13.67
N LYS A 107 -23.09 2.64 -14.23
CA LYS A 107 -24.54 2.66 -14.49
C LYS A 107 -25.29 2.38 -13.18
N ASP A 108 -26.29 1.50 -13.19
CA ASP A 108 -27.07 1.14 -12.00
C ASP A 108 -26.44 0.04 -11.14
N THR A 109 -25.23 -0.43 -11.51
CA THR A 109 -24.55 -1.51 -10.78
C THR A 109 -23.51 -0.94 -9.81
N HIS A 110 -23.58 -1.36 -8.55
CA HIS A 110 -22.53 -1.07 -7.57
C HIS A 110 -21.22 -1.74 -8.00
N LEU A 111 -20.17 -0.96 -8.15
CA LEU A 111 -18.86 -1.44 -8.62
C LEU A 111 -17.88 -1.62 -7.46
N ALA A 112 -17.77 -0.63 -6.56
CA ALA A 112 -16.82 -0.63 -5.46
C ALA A 112 -17.30 0.25 -4.29
N SER A 113 -16.94 -0.12 -3.07
CA SER A 113 -16.91 0.77 -1.91
C SER A 113 -15.47 0.88 -1.45
N PHE A 114 -14.94 2.10 -1.30
CA PHE A 114 -13.54 2.31 -0.96
C PHE A 114 -13.30 3.61 -0.20
N PHE A 115 -12.13 3.68 0.44
CA PHE A 115 -11.53 4.93 0.91
C PHE A 115 -10.02 4.89 0.65
N PHE A 116 -9.35 6.02 0.88
CA PHE A 116 -7.90 6.12 0.81
C PHE A 116 -7.29 6.50 2.15
N ILE A 117 -6.07 6.04 2.40
CA ILE A 117 -5.11 6.68 3.30
C ILE A 117 -3.89 7.13 2.49
N GLN A 118 -3.06 7.97 3.08
CA GLN A 118 -1.74 8.34 2.53
C GLN A 118 -0.66 7.92 3.52
N ASP A 119 0.42 7.36 3.00
CA ASP A 119 1.61 7.08 3.80
C ASP A 119 2.38 8.38 4.12
N PRO A 120 3.47 8.31 4.93
CA PRO A 120 4.25 9.49 5.31
C PRO A 120 4.87 10.28 4.14
N ASP A 121 5.02 9.65 2.98
CA ASP A 121 5.56 10.26 1.77
C ASP A 121 4.47 10.72 0.79
N GLY A 122 3.19 10.39 1.07
CA GLY A 122 2.01 10.81 0.31
C GLY A 122 1.54 9.79 -0.73
N TYR A 123 2.10 8.58 -0.75
CA TYR A 123 1.59 7.50 -1.58
C TYR A 123 0.21 7.08 -1.10
N LYS A 124 -0.73 7.01 -2.03
CA LYS A 124 -2.10 6.60 -1.73
C LYS A 124 -2.23 5.09 -1.65
N ILE A 125 -2.99 4.62 -0.66
CA ILE A 125 -3.40 3.23 -0.50
C ILE A 125 -4.93 3.19 -0.54
N GLU A 126 -5.50 2.48 -1.51
CA GLU A 126 -6.94 2.27 -1.65
C GLU A 126 -7.36 1.05 -0.84
N PHE A 127 -8.32 1.22 0.07
CA PHE A 127 -8.97 0.11 0.76
C PHE A 127 -10.27 -0.20 0.04
N LEU A 128 -10.42 -1.42 -0.46
CA LEU A 128 -11.59 -1.86 -1.23
C LEU A 128 -12.38 -2.92 -0.46
N GLN A 129 -13.70 -2.72 -0.37
CA GLN A 129 -14.63 -3.75 0.08
C GLN A 129 -14.53 -4.98 -0.82
N ARG A 130 -14.30 -6.15 -0.21
CA ARG A 130 -14.30 -7.44 -0.90
C ARG A 130 -15.59 -7.66 -1.67
N SER A 131 -15.44 -8.12 -2.91
CA SER A 131 -16.55 -8.35 -3.83
C SER A 131 -16.24 -9.48 -4.81
N LYS A 132 -17.06 -9.66 -5.84
CA LYS A 132 -16.75 -10.65 -6.89
C LYS A 132 -15.44 -10.32 -7.61
N ARG A 133 -15.15 -9.03 -7.84
CA ARG A 133 -13.98 -8.54 -8.58
C ARG A 133 -12.76 -8.35 -7.68
N TYR A 134 -12.96 -7.87 -6.46
CA TYR A 134 -11.88 -7.55 -5.52
C TYR A 134 -11.82 -8.64 -4.45
N ARG A 135 -10.80 -9.48 -4.48
CA ARG A 135 -10.63 -10.63 -3.60
C ARG A 135 -9.19 -10.75 -3.17
#